data_AF-A0AAN9ACM2-F1
#
_entry.id   AF-A0AAN9ACM2-F1
#
_cell.length_a   1.000
_cell.length_b   1.000
_cell.length_c   1.000
_cell.angle_alpha   90.00
_cell.angle_beta   90.00
_cell.angle_gamma   90.00
#
_symmetry.space_group_name_H-M   'P 1'
#
loop_
_entity.id
_entity.type
_entity.pdbx_description
1 polymer ?
#
loop_
_entity_poly.entity_id
_entity_poly.type
_entity_poly.pdbx_seq_one_letter_code
_entity_poly.pdbx_strand_id
1 'polypeptide(L)'
;SEGLKEIKPLVVPEVFTTRINSGDYIYSMVFKPHNYTQGRKYPTVLSIYGGPQVQLVSNTFKGFRHMRTHMLAAHGFCVVCIDSRGSDNRGMGFQAHLMNRM
;
A
#
# COMPACT_ATOMS: atom_id res chain seq x y z
N SER A 1 4.42 5.85 38.03
CA SER A 1 3.91 6.55 36.83
C SER A 1 4.74 6.07 35.65
N GLU A 2 4.30 5.00 35.01
CA GLU A 2 5.00 4.42 33.87
C GLU A 2 5.10 5.45 32.75
N GLY A 3 6.34 5.78 32.38
CA GLY A 3 6.66 6.82 31.41
C GLY A 3 5.95 6.57 30.08
N LEU A 4 5.52 7.65 29.45
CA LEU A 4 5.10 7.68 28.06
C LEU A 4 6.08 6.86 27.23
N LYS A 5 5.70 5.64 26.85
CA LYS A 5 6.44 4.84 25.86
C LYS A 5 6.61 5.73 24.64
N GLU A 6 7.85 5.90 24.21
CA GLU A 6 8.24 6.71 23.06
C GLU A 6 7.29 6.45 21.87
N ILE A 7 6.49 7.46 21.51
CA ILE A 7 5.53 7.37 20.42
C ILE A 7 6.34 7.34 19.12
N LYS A 8 6.52 6.16 18.55
CA LYS A 8 7.12 6.04 17.22
C LYS A 8 6.19 6.71 16.21
N PRO A 9 6.71 7.60 15.34
CA PRO A 9 5.89 8.23 14.31
C PRO A 9 5.32 7.18 13.35
N LEU A 10 4.21 7.53 12.70
CA LEU A 10 3.64 6.69 11.64
C LEU A 10 4.66 6.48 10.51
N VAL A 11 4.72 5.27 9.96
CA VAL A 11 5.58 4.98 8.81
C VAL A 11 5.01 5.67 7.57
N VAL A 12 5.79 6.57 6.98
CA VAL A 12 5.48 7.10 5.64
C VAL A 12 5.74 5.98 4.63
N PRO A 13 4.74 5.53 3.87
CA PRO A 13 4.94 4.46 2.90
C PRO A 13 5.75 4.96 1.71
N GLU A 14 6.60 4.09 1.17
CA GLU A 14 7.33 4.35 -0.06
C GLU A 14 6.48 3.95 -1.25
N VAL A 15 6.36 4.84 -2.25
CA VAL A 15 5.61 4.57 -3.48
C VAL A 15 6.54 4.02 -4.55
N PHE A 16 6.12 2.95 -5.21
CA PHE A 16 6.83 2.30 -6.29
C PHE A 16 5.95 2.28 -7.54
N THR A 17 6.62 2.37 -8.69
CA THR A 17 5.99 2.25 -10.01
C THR A 17 6.63 1.07 -10.73
N THR A 18 5.81 0.16 -11.25
CA THR A 18 6.27 -1.01 -12.02
C THR A 18 5.55 -1.07 -13.35
N ARG A 19 6.27 -1.29 -14.46
CA ARG A 19 5.66 -1.59 -15.75
C ARG A 19 5.44 -3.09 -15.87
N ILE A 20 4.20 -3.51 -16.10
CA ILE A 20 3.86 -4.93 -16.28
C ILE A 20 3.92 -5.34 -17.76
N ASN A 21 3.87 -6.64 -18.05
CA ASN A 21 4.01 -7.18 -19.40
C ASN A 21 2.99 -6.64 -20.41
N SER A 22 1.80 -6.20 -19.96
CA SER A 22 0.81 -5.56 -20.84
C SER A 22 1.20 -4.14 -21.27
N GLY A 23 2.29 -3.60 -20.73
CA GLY A 23 2.75 -2.24 -20.98
C GLY A 23 2.21 -1.20 -19.99
N ASP A 24 1.21 -1.55 -19.19
CA ASP A 24 0.62 -0.66 -18.17
C ASP A 24 1.60 -0.37 -17.02
N TYR A 25 1.54 0.84 -16.48
CA TYR A 25 2.20 1.18 -15.23
C TYR A 25 1.28 0.90 -14.04
N ILE A 26 1.79 0.17 -13.05
CA ILE A 26 1.12 -0.16 -11.79
C ILE A 26 1.80 0.58 -10.66
N TYR A 27 0.99 1.24 -9.83
CA TYR A 27 1.45 1.91 -8.63
C TYR A 27 1.24 1.01 -7.41
N SER A 28 2.23 1.02 -6.54
CA SER A 28 2.18 0.32 -5.26
C SER A 28 2.77 1.19 -4.16
N MET A 29 2.41 0.92 -2.92
CA MET A 29 3.06 1.52 -1.76
C MET A 29 3.45 0.46 -0.74
N VAL A 30 4.59 0.65 -0.11
CA VAL A 30 5.15 -0.28 0.88
C VAL A 30 5.31 0.43 2.21
N PHE A 31 4.68 -0.12 3.25
CA PHE A 31 4.90 0.24 4.63
C PHE A 31 5.95 -0.70 5.19
N LYS A 32 7.16 -0.19 5.39
CA LYS A 32 8.24 -0.94 6.01
C LYS A 32 7.94 -1.16 7.50
N PRO A 33 8.34 -2.31 8.07
CA PRO A 33 8.29 -2.52 9.51
C PRO A 33 9.04 -1.42 10.27
N HIS A 34 8.57 -1.05 11.47
CA HIS A 34 9.25 -0.02 12.29
C HIS A 34 10.68 -0.43 12.70
N ASN A 35 11.00 -1.72 12.64
CA ASN A 35 12.32 -2.30 12.92
C ASN A 35 13.02 -2.78 11.63
N TYR A 36 12.72 -2.15 10.49
CA TYR A 36 13.33 -2.50 9.21
C TYR A 36 14.87 -2.42 9.27
N THR A 37 15.52 -3.45 8.73
CA THR A 37 16.97 -3.55 8.58
C THR A 37 17.24 -4.17 7.22
N GLN A 38 18.10 -3.53 6.43
CA GLN A 38 18.49 -4.02 5.11
C GLN A 38 19.07 -5.44 5.21
N GLY A 39 18.68 -6.31 4.28
CA GLY A 39 19.13 -7.71 4.25
C GLY A 39 18.31 -8.68 5.10
N ARG A 40 17.37 -8.20 5.93
CA ARG A 40 16.44 -9.08 6.67
C ARG A 40 15.13 -9.29 5.90
N LYS A 41 14.54 -10.48 6.06
CA LYS A 41 13.21 -10.83 5.53
C LYS A 41 12.16 -10.60 6.61
N TYR A 42 10.98 -10.15 6.19
CA TYR A 42 9.85 -9.85 7.08
C TYR A 42 8.58 -10.54 6.56
N PRO A 43 7.68 -11.02 7.45
CA PRO A 43 6.38 -11.49 7.03
C PRO A 43 5.63 -10.35 6.33
N THR A 44 5.00 -10.64 5.20
CA THR A 44 4.41 -9.62 4.33
C THR A 44 2.90 -9.80 4.21
N VAL A 45 2.17 -8.71 4.41
CA VAL A 45 0.72 -8.63 4.20
C VAL A 45 0.45 -7.85 2.93
N LEU A 46 -0.29 -8.46 1.99
CA LEU A 46 -0.86 -7.76 0.86
C LEU A 46 -2.22 -7.17 1.29
N SER A 47 -2.31 -5.84 1.34
CA SER A 47 -3.56 -5.12 1.62
C SER A 47 -4.14 -4.61 0.30
N ILE A 48 -5.25 -5.20 -0.12
CA ILE A 48 -5.83 -5.03 -1.46
C ILE A 48 -7.28 -4.54 -1.39
N TYR A 49 -7.63 -3.63 -2.30
CA TYR A 49 -9.01 -3.35 -2.68
C TYR A 49 -9.27 -3.85 -4.10
N GLY A 50 -8.57 -3.29 -5.10
CA GLY A 50 -8.53 -3.81 -6.48
C GLY A 50 -9.78 -3.60 -7.33
N GLY A 51 -10.87 -3.05 -6.78
CA GLY A 51 -12.11 -2.77 -7.49
C GLY A 51 -12.15 -1.39 -8.18
N PRO A 52 -13.22 -1.14 -8.97
CA PRO A 52 -13.45 0.15 -9.60
C PRO A 52 -13.78 1.26 -8.59
N GLN A 53 -13.65 2.52 -9.04
CA GLN A 53 -13.98 3.75 -8.27
C GLN A 53 -13.11 4.00 -7.03
N VAL A 54 -12.04 3.25 -6.83
CA VAL A 54 -11.09 3.46 -5.73
C VAL A 54 -9.67 3.45 -6.25
N GLN A 55 -8.87 4.37 -5.71
CA GLN A 55 -7.42 4.40 -5.82
C GLN A 55 -6.85 4.48 -4.40
N LEU A 56 -6.02 3.52 -3.99
CA LEU A 56 -5.38 3.51 -2.68
C LEU A 56 -4.00 4.17 -2.70
N VAL A 57 -3.25 3.99 -3.78
CA VAL A 57 -1.86 4.42 -3.94
C VAL A 57 -1.85 5.82 -4.54
N SER A 58 -1.50 6.79 -3.71
CA SER A 58 -1.38 8.20 -4.11
C SER A 58 -0.46 8.95 -3.15
N ASN A 59 0.13 10.05 -3.61
CA ASN A 59 1.01 10.90 -2.80
C ASN A 59 0.19 11.83 -1.89
N THR A 60 -0.60 11.24 -0.99
CA THR A 60 -1.42 11.93 0.01
C THR A 60 -1.15 11.32 1.37
N PHE A 61 -1.32 12.10 2.44
CA PHE A 61 -1.14 11.58 3.80
C PHE A 61 -2.01 10.35 4.08
N LYS A 62 -1.38 9.22 4.40
CA LYS A 62 -2.05 7.95 4.69
C LYS A 62 -2.29 7.81 6.19
N GLY A 63 -3.06 8.72 6.77
CA GLY A 63 -3.36 8.74 8.21
C GLY A 63 -4.36 7.67 8.65
N PHE A 64 -5.42 8.09 9.35
CA PHE A 64 -6.39 7.20 9.99
C PHE A 64 -7.04 6.16 9.05
N ARG A 65 -7.26 6.51 7.77
CA ARG A 65 -7.82 5.57 6.77
C ARG A 65 -6.95 4.31 6.57
N HIS A 66 -5.66 4.37 6.91
CA HIS A 66 -4.71 3.26 6.81
C HIS A 66 -4.21 2.80 8.19
N MET A 67 -4.97 3.07 9.27
CA MET A 67 -4.56 2.75 10.64
C MET A 67 -4.18 1.27 10.82
N ARG A 68 -4.97 0.35 10.24
CA ARG A 68 -4.66 -1.09 10.29
C ARG A 68 -3.31 -1.41 9.66
N THR A 69 -2.97 -0.75 8.55
CA THR A 69 -1.69 -0.92 7.87
C THR A 69 -0.53 -0.42 8.73
N HIS A 70 -0.69 0.73 9.39
CA HIS A 70 0.30 1.24 10.35
C HIS A 70 0.50 0.30 11.54
N MET A 71 -0.60 -0.24 12.09
CA MET A 71 -0.52 -1.20 13.20
C MET A 71 0.24 -2.47 12.80
N LEU A 72 -0.01 -3.02 11.61
CA LEU A 72 0.74 -4.17 11.09
C LEU A 72 2.24 -3.85 10.94
N ALA A 73 2.59 -2.68 10.39
CA ALA A 73 3.98 -2.25 10.27
C ALA A 73 4.66 -2.08 11.63
N ALA A 74 3.94 -1.56 12.63
CA ALA A 74 4.41 -1.45 14.01
C ALA A 74 4.66 -2.83 14.65
N HIS A 75 3.87 -3.86 14.26
CA HIS A 75 4.04 -5.25 14.69
C HIS A 75 5.06 -6.06 13.89
N GLY A 76 5.87 -5.42 13.05
CA GLY A 76 6.98 -6.09 12.35
C GLY A 76 6.63 -6.66 10.99
N PHE A 77 5.43 -6.40 10.46
CA PHE A 77 5.03 -6.84 9.13
C PHE A 77 5.45 -5.81 8.07
N CYS A 78 5.88 -6.30 6.91
CA CYS A 78 5.89 -5.49 5.69
C CYS A 78 4.45 -5.45 5.15
N VAL A 79 3.92 -4.28 4.83
CA VAL A 79 2.58 -4.19 4.22
C VAL A 79 2.69 -3.58 2.84
N VAL A 80 2.15 -4.27 1.85
CA VAL A 80 2.15 -3.84 0.45
C VAL A 80 0.73 -3.54 0.02
N CYS A 81 0.50 -2.38 -0.61
CA CYS A 81 -0.74 -2.04 -1.29
C CYS A 81 -0.47 -1.85 -2.78
N ILE A 82 -1.35 -2.35 -3.63
CA ILE A 82 -1.20 -2.29 -5.09
C ILE A 82 -2.51 -1.83 -5.71
N ASP A 83 -2.45 -0.80 -6.57
CA ASP A 83 -3.57 -0.40 -7.42
C ASP A 83 -3.50 -1.17 -8.75
N SER A 84 -4.21 -2.30 -8.81
CA SER A 84 -4.32 -3.15 -9.99
C SER A 84 -5.16 -2.51 -11.10
N ARG A 85 -5.05 -3.05 -12.33
CA ARG A 85 -5.99 -2.73 -13.42
C ARG A 85 -7.42 -2.89 -12.92
N GLY A 86 -8.27 -1.90 -13.19
CA GLY A 86 -9.59 -1.76 -12.58
C GLY A 86 -9.68 -0.59 -11.60
N SER A 87 -8.58 -0.17 -10.96
CA SER A 87 -8.58 0.97 -10.04
C SER A 87 -8.90 2.29 -10.75
N ASP A 88 -9.32 3.28 -9.97
CA ASP A 88 -9.71 4.61 -10.45
C ASP A 88 -8.52 5.53 -10.77
N ASN A 89 -8.80 6.71 -11.33
CA ASN A 89 -7.84 7.79 -11.66
C ASN A 89 -6.77 7.42 -12.68
N ARG A 90 -7.06 6.46 -13.57
CA ARG A 90 -6.12 5.96 -14.60
C ARG A 90 -6.72 5.92 -16.01
N GLY A 91 -7.89 6.52 -16.18
CA GLY A 91 -8.65 6.54 -17.43
C GLY A 91 -9.53 5.30 -17.63
N MET A 92 -10.54 5.45 -18.48
CA MET A 92 -11.58 4.45 -18.70
C MET A 92 -11.03 3.09 -19.17
N GLY A 93 -10.01 3.07 -20.03
CA GLY A 93 -9.41 1.82 -20.50
C GLY A 93 -8.79 0.99 -19.38
N PHE A 94 -8.18 1.65 -18.39
CA PHE A 94 -7.58 0.97 -17.24
C PHE A 94 -8.66 0.47 -16.26
N GLN A 95 -9.68 1.28 -15.99
CA GLN A 95 -10.79 0.92 -15.09
C GLN A 95 -11.71 -0.16 -15.67
N ALA A 96 -12.04 -0.08 -16.97
CA ALA A 96 -12.88 -1.05 -17.68
C ALA A 96 -12.19 -2.42 -17.87
N HIS A 97 -10.95 -2.58 -17.40
CA HIS A 97 -10.28 -3.88 -17.40
C HIS A 97 -11.09 -4.97 -16.66
N LEU A 98 -11.92 -4.58 -15.68
CA LEU A 98 -12.79 -5.49 -14.94
C LEU A 98 -14.18 -5.68 -15.57
N MET A 99 -14.53 -4.94 -16.62
CA MET A 99 -15.86 -5.02 -17.25
C MET A 99 -16.12 -6.45 -17.76
N ASN A 100 -17.19 -7.07 -17.25
CA ASN A 100 -17.61 -8.45 -17.54
C ASN A 100 -16.53 -9.51 -17.22
N ARG A 101 -15.60 -9.22 -16.28
CA ARG A 101 -14.47 -10.09 -15.89
C ARG A 101 -14.21 -10.15 -14.38
N MET A 102 -15.18 -9.74 -13.54
CA MET A 102 -15.13 -9.89 -12.08
C MET A 102 -15.70 -11.22 -11.62
#